data_AF-A0A420YUC9-F1
#
_entry.id   AF-A0A420YUC9-F1
#
_cell.length_a   1.000
_cell.length_b   1.000
_cell.length_c   1.000
_cell.angle_alpha   90.00
_cell.angle_beta   90.00
_cell.angle_gamma   90.00
#
_symmetry.space_group_name_H-M   'P 1'
#
loop_
_entity.id
_entity.type
_entity.pdbx_description
1 polymer ?
#
loop_
_entity_poly.entity_id
_entity_poly.type
_entity_poly.pdbx_seq_one_letter_code
_entity_poly.pdbx_strand_id
1 'polypeptide(L)'
;MKLRNIALSLSALVLLSLPTVNAKEEKAEKLTGWQTVNGQQYFYNEDGTKATSSWIDHFYVNKEGKKVVSEFIYDENYKASFFLKADGTYAENQWLEINGKWYYFKAGGYMAKNQWKDRYYLKDNGQMAINEWVYTPEAFYVKADGSYAENQWLEIGTKWYYFKESGFMAKNEWKGNYYLNPNGAMAKQEWIYDDQYKSYFYAKKDGKYAEKEWIQDGGKWYYLLSGGYLATRQWIGDYFVNGSGAMMTKEWLFDPSYQSMFYLNADGRYARNEWVQIDGDWYYFKANGARAEREWVGNYYLGDAGAMATGVVTVGDTKYTFSNSGTIEKQEKVNRGWVQKNGQRYFYNGRSEQVGGSNAKKVIDVSEHNGKIQNWSQVIRDNGIDGVIVRLGYYAYDEDKQLAYNIKELNRLGIPYGVYLYTYAENESDAELEAKHTIKLMEKYHIQPSYPIYYDVE
;
A
#
# COMPACT_ATOMS: atom_id res chain seq x y z
N MET A 1 21.60 73.57 -82.40
CA MET A 1 22.16 73.98 -83.71
C MET A 1 23.58 74.49 -83.47
N LYS A 2 24.54 74.04 -84.31
CA LYS A 2 26.00 74.32 -84.34
C LYS A 2 26.85 73.55 -83.31
N LEU A 3 27.72 72.58 -83.67
CA LEU A 3 28.77 72.42 -84.70
C LEU A 3 30.18 72.81 -84.22
N ARG A 4 31.06 71.80 -84.31
CA ARG A 4 32.43 71.78 -84.84
C ARG A 4 33.61 72.26 -83.99
N ASN A 5 34.47 71.27 -83.68
CA ASN A 5 35.84 71.04 -84.21
C ASN A 5 36.77 72.23 -84.46
N ILE A 6 38.04 72.03 -84.08
CA ILE A 6 39.31 72.10 -84.87
C ILE A 6 40.43 72.38 -83.84
N ALA A 7 41.29 71.41 -83.49
CA ALA A 7 42.49 70.87 -84.16
C ALA A 7 43.81 71.62 -83.87
N LEU A 8 44.74 70.86 -83.28
CA LEU A 8 46.20 70.78 -83.49
C LEU A 8 47.08 72.04 -83.56
N SER A 9 48.13 72.03 -82.73
CA SER A 9 49.50 72.22 -83.24
C SER A 9 50.51 71.41 -82.42
N LEU A 10 51.27 70.58 -83.12
CA LEU A 10 52.41 69.80 -82.67
C LEU A 10 53.69 70.61 -82.99
N SER A 11 54.66 70.67 -82.08
CA SER A 11 56.10 70.41 -82.32
C SER A 11 57.01 71.04 -81.25
N ALA A 12 57.82 70.20 -80.60
CA ALA A 12 59.28 70.22 -80.68
C ALA A 12 59.86 69.30 -79.59
N LEU A 13 60.48 68.23 -80.07
CA LEU A 13 61.16 67.19 -79.31
C LEU A 13 62.61 67.63 -79.05
N VAL A 14 63.01 67.72 -77.78
CA VAL A 14 64.42 67.77 -77.39
C VAL A 14 64.68 66.56 -76.51
N LEU A 15 65.40 65.58 -77.08
CA LEU A 15 65.98 64.47 -76.33
C LEU A 15 67.18 65.00 -75.55
N LEU A 16 67.07 64.98 -74.22
CA LEU A 16 68.19 65.06 -73.30
C LEU A 16 68.14 63.83 -72.39
N SER A 17 69.29 63.17 -72.30
CA SER A 17 69.54 61.90 -71.63
C SER A 17 69.04 61.85 -70.19
N LEU A 18 68.31 60.79 -69.87
CA LEU A 18 67.89 60.38 -68.52
C LEU A 18 69.09 60.23 -67.58
N PRO A 19 69.06 60.83 -66.38
CA PRO A 19 69.53 60.17 -65.19
C PRO A 19 68.42 59.25 -64.67
N THR A 20 68.76 58.00 -64.43
CA THR A 20 67.97 57.04 -63.66
C THR A 20 67.75 57.59 -62.24
N VAL A 21 66.56 58.15 -61.99
CA VAL A 21 66.05 58.29 -60.63
C VAL A 21 65.27 57.04 -60.32
N ASN A 22 65.83 56.21 -59.45
CA ASN A 22 65.15 55.11 -58.79
C ASN A 22 63.77 55.58 -58.32
N ALA A 23 62.71 55.05 -58.92
CA ALA A 23 61.46 54.88 -58.19
C ALA A 23 61.81 53.93 -57.04
N LYS A 24 62.09 54.48 -55.86
CA LYS A 24 61.89 53.71 -54.63
C LYS A 24 60.41 53.39 -54.64
N GLU A 25 60.04 52.17 -55.03
CA GLU A 25 58.93 51.50 -54.39
C GLU A 25 59.16 51.67 -52.90
N GLU A 26 58.44 52.60 -52.27
CA GLU A 26 58.20 52.53 -50.85
C GLU A 26 57.55 51.16 -50.64
N LYS A 27 58.36 50.18 -50.23
CA LYS A 27 57.84 48.96 -49.62
C LYS A 27 57.00 49.43 -48.45
N ALA A 28 55.69 49.51 -48.64
CA ALA A 28 54.76 49.60 -47.54
C ALA A 28 55.13 48.46 -46.59
N GLU A 29 55.64 48.82 -45.41
CA GLU A 29 56.05 47.83 -44.42
C GLU A 29 54.85 46.93 -44.16
N LYS A 30 55.05 45.65 -44.47
CA LYS A 30 54.00 44.65 -44.37
C LYS A 30 53.71 44.45 -42.89
N LEU A 31 52.54 44.89 -42.44
CA LEU A 31 52.09 44.70 -41.07
C LEU A 31 51.96 43.19 -40.79
N THR A 32 52.63 42.71 -39.74
CA THR A 32 52.53 41.32 -39.26
C THR A 32 52.36 41.30 -37.75
N GLY A 33 51.80 40.23 -37.21
CA GLY A 33 51.53 40.08 -35.79
C GLY A 33 50.44 41.02 -35.26
N TRP A 34 50.44 41.26 -33.95
CA TRP A 34 49.49 42.15 -33.29
C TRP A 34 49.82 43.63 -33.56
N GLN A 35 48.86 44.36 -34.09
CA GLN A 35 48.97 45.78 -34.43
C GLN A 35 47.82 46.57 -33.79
N THR A 36 48.13 47.77 -33.31
CA THR A 36 47.12 48.68 -32.75
C THR A 36 46.81 49.77 -33.77
N VAL A 37 45.56 49.83 -34.22
CA VAL A 37 45.10 50.82 -35.20
C VAL A 37 43.88 51.54 -34.60
N ASN A 38 43.96 52.86 -34.45
CA ASN A 38 42.90 53.69 -33.86
C ASN A 38 42.40 53.17 -32.49
N GLY A 39 43.32 52.69 -31.65
CA GLY A 39 43.01 52.18 -30.31
C GLY A 39 42.39 50.78 -30.27
N GLN A 40 42.30 50.07 -31.39
CA GLN A 40 41.81 48.70 -31.49
C GLN A 40 42.95 47.76 -31.91
N GLN A 41 42.98 46.54 -31.35
CA GLN A 41 44.00 45.55 -31.69
C GLN A 41 43.52 44.61 -32.82
N TYR A 42 44.39 44.36 -33.79
CA TYR A 42 44.19 43.48 -34.94
C TYR A 42 45.38 42.55 -35.09
N PHE A 43 45.18 41.35 -35.65
CA PHE A 43 46.28 40.45 -35.98
C PHE A 43 46.45 40.35 -37.50
N TYR A 44 47.67 40.55 -37.99
CA TYR A 44 48.03 40.38 -39.38
C TYR A 44 48.92 39.15 -39.56
N ASN A 45 48.51 38.25 -40.45
CA ASN A 45 49.24 37.03 -40.79
C ASN A 45 50.58 37.39 -41.47
N GLU A 46 51.50 36.42 -41.60
CA GLU A 46 52.79 36.62 -42.27
C GLU A 46 52.64 37.08 -43.74
N ASP A 47 51.54 36.70 -44.37
CA ASP A 47 51.17 37.12 -45.71
C ASP A 47 50.62 38.57 -45.78
N GLY A 48 50.53 39.27 -44.64
CA GLY A 48 50.04 40.65 -44.50
C GLY A 48 48.52 40.78 -44.50
N THR A 49 47.78 39.66 -44.59
CA THR A 49 46.32 39.65 -44.50
C THR A 49 45.87 39.77 -43.05
N LYS A 50 44.74 40.44 -42.83
CA LYS A 50 44.15 40.59 -41.50
C LYS A 50 43.39 39.32 -41.13
N ALA A 51 43.70 38.71 -39.99
CA ALA A 51 42.95 37.58 -39.45
C ALA A 51 41.53 38.02 -39.05
N THR A 52 40.54 37.16 -39.29
CA THR A 52 39.11 37.42 -39.01
C THR A 52 38.41 36.15 -38.58
N SER A 53 37.53 36.24 -37.58
CA SER A 53 36.74 35.11 -37.06
C SER A 53 37.58 33.89 -36.70
N SER A 54 38.75 34.11 -36.11
CA SER A 54 39.76 33.06 -35.91
C SER A 54 40.48 33.20 -34.58
N TRP A 55 40.94 32.07 -34.05
CA TRP A 55 41.81 32.02 -32.89
C TRP A 55 43.26 32.36 -33.27
N ILE A 56 43.91 33.14 -32.42
CA ILE A 56 45.33 33.47 -32.47
C ILE A 56 45.89 33.11 -31.10
N ASP A 57 46.39 31.88 -30.98
CA ASP A 57 46.81 31.31 -29.70
C ASP A 57 45.68 31.42 -28.65
N HIS A 58 45.85 32.18 -27.56
CA HIS A 58 44.84 32.35 -26.52
C HIS A 58 43.81 33.46 -26.79
N PHE A 59 43.90 34.14 -27.94
CA PHE A 59 43.09 35.31 -28.28
C PHE A 59 42.13 34.99 -29.44
N TYR A 60 41.03 35.73 -29.54
CA TYR A 60 40.10 35.64 -30.66
C TYR A 60 39.94 36.99 -31.36
N VAL A 61 39.92 36.97 -32.70
CA VAL A 61 39.55 38.14 -33.51
C VAL A 61 38.18 37.93 -34.15
N ASN A 62 37.32 38.95 -34.08
CA ASN A 62 35.95 38.87 -34.61
C ASN A 62 35.91 38.96 -36.15
N LYS A 63 34.70 39.03 -36.73
CA LYS A 63 34.50 39.14 -38.18
C LYS A 63 35.09 40.42 -38.80
N GLU A 64 35.25 41.49 -38.03
CA GLU A 64 35.95 42.71 -38.46
C GLU A 64 37.48 42.63 -38.26
N GLY A 65 37.98 41.54 -37.67
CA GLY A 65 39.38 41.30 -37.31
C GLY A 65 39.82 41.95 -36.00
N LYS A 66 38.89 42.54 -35.25
CA LYS A 66 39.19 43.17 -33.96
C LYS A 66 39.37 42.11 -32.89
N LYS A 67 40.39 42.28 -32.05
CA LYS A 67 40.59 41.47 -30.84
C LYS A 67 39.37 41.60 -29.93
N VAL A 68 38.78 40.47 -29.57
CA VAL A 68 37.64 40.41 -28.65
C VAL A 68 38.15 40.44 -27.21
N VAL A 69 37.51 41.25 -26.37
CA VAL A 69 37.83 41.41 -24.95
C VAL A 69 36.54 41.58 -24.16
N SER A 70 36.49 41.04 -22.94
CA SER A 70 35.35 41.11 -22.01
C SER A 70 33.99 40.69 -22.61
N GLU A 71 33.99 39.74 -23.54
CA GLU A 71 32.81 39.36 -24.32
C GLU A 71 32.73 37.84 -24.52
N PHE A 72 31.49 37.35 -24.62
CA PHE A 72 31.21 35.98 -25.05
C PHE A 72 31.33 35.88 -26.56
N ILE A 73 31.91 34.78 -27.02
CA ILE A 73 31.86 34.35 -28.42
C ILE A 73 31.29 32.95 -28.51
N TYR A 74 30.66 32.65 -29.64
CA TYR A 74 30.29 31.30 -30.03
C TYR A 74 31.10 30.93 -31.27
N ASP A 75 31.86 29.84 -31.18
CA ASP A 75 32.65 29.34 -32.30
C ASP A 75 31.91 28.16 -32.95
N GLU A 76 31.53 28.33 -34.20
CA GLU A 76 30.81 27.32 -34.99
C GLU A 76 31.63 26.05 -35.25
N ASN A 77 32.96 26.16 -35.33
CA ASN A 77 33.83 25.00 -35.55
C ASN A 77 33.85 24.10 -34.32
N TYR A 78 33.89 24.71 -33.14
CA TYR A 78 33.91 24.01 -31.86
C TYR A 78 32.53 23.75 -31.26
N LYS A 79 31.48 24.38 -31.82
CA LYS A 79 30.09 24.35 -31.33
C LYS A 79 29.98 24.70 -29.85
N ALA A 80 30.78 25.67 -29.42
CA ALA A 80 30.97 26.01 -28.03
C ALA A 80 31.09 27.52 -27.82
N SER A 81 30.69 27.96 -26.63
CA SER A 81 30.88 29.34 -26.19
C SER A 81 32.18 29.47 -25.41
N PHE A 82 32.84 30.60 -25.57
CA PHE A 82 34.05 31.01 -24.86
C PHE A 82 33.86 32.44 -24.35
N PHE A 83 34.62 32.84 -23.34
CA PHE A 83 34.64 34.23 -22.87
C PHE A 83 36.07 34.75 -22.92
N LEU A 84 36.26 35.87 -23.62
CA LEU A 84 37.55 36.55 -23.65
C LEU A 84 37.59 37.52 -22.47
N LYS A 85 38.60 37.41 -21.62
CA LYS A 85 38.80 38.28 -20.45
C LYS A 85 39.21 39.69 -20.90
N ALA A 86 39.36 40.61 -19.94
CA ALA A 86 39.80 41.98 -20.22
C ALA A 86 41.21 42.07 -20.85
N ASP A 87 42.09 41.10 -20.54
CA ASP A 87 43.41 40.95 -21.19
C ASP A 87 43.32 40.38 -22.63
N GLY A 88 42.12 39.91 -23.02
CA GLY A 88 41.76 39.31 -24.29
C GLY A 88 42.07 37.82 -24.43
N THR A 89 42.65 37.18 -23.41
CA THR A 89 42.79 35.72 -23.39
C THR A 89 41.47 35.05 -23.02
N TYR A 90 41.20 33.85 -23.54
CA TYR A 90 40.01 33.11 -23.13
C TYR A 90 40.10 32.67 -21.66
N ALA A 91 38.95 32.64 -20.96
CA ALA A 91 38.85 32.07 -19.62
C ALA A 91 38.95 30.54 -19.70
N GLU A 92 39.80 29.93 -18.86
CA GLU A 92 40.05 28.49 -18.83
C GLU A 92 40.25 27.99 -17.39
N ASN A 93 39.78 26.77 -17.10
CA ASN A 93 39.93 26.06 -15.83
C ASN A 93 39.53 26.88 -14.60
N GLN A 94 38.48 27.70 -14.73
CA GLN A 94 38.10 28.65 -13.69
C GLN A 94 36.61 28.96 -13.69
N TRP A 95 36.14 29.37 -12.51
CA TRP A 95 34.87 30.07 -12.35
C TRP A 95 35.08 31.55 -12.66
N LEU A 96 34.14 32.16 -13.38
CA LEU A 96 34.16 33.58 -13.68
C LEU A 96 32.77 34.18 -13.51
N GLU A 97 32.70 35.28 -12.79
CA GLU A 97 31.48 36.06 -12.63
C GLU A 97 31.38 37.10 -13.75
N ILE A 98 30.28 37.06 -14.50
CA ILE A 98 30.03 37.95 -15.62
C ILE A 98 28.63 38.53 -15.45
N ASN A 99 28.54 39.85 -15.25
CA ASN A 99 27.28 40.58 -15.03
C ASN A 99 26.43 39.99 -13.89
N GLY A 100 27.05 39.65 -12.76
CA GLY A 100 26.37 39.09 -11.57
C GLY A 100 25.96 37.62 -11.69
N LYS A 101 26.48 36.90 -12.70
CA LYS A 101 26.17 35.49 -12.93
C LYS A 101 27.45 34.69 -13.05
N TRP A 102 27.46 33.51 -12.44
CA TRP A 102 28.62 32.62 -12.45
C TRP A 102 28.59 31.68 -13.65
N TYR A 103 29.77 31.51 -14.26
CA TYR A 103 30.04 30.59 -15.36
C TYR A 103 31.31 29.79 -15.03
N TYR A 104 31.41 28.57 -15.54
CA TYR A 104 32.63 27.76 -15.44
C TYR A 104 33.19 27.49 -16.83
N PHE A 105 34.48 27.75 -17.02
CA PHE A 105 35.20 27.45 -18.25
C PHE A 105 36.15 26.28 -18.02
N LYS A 106 36.01 25.23 -18.83
CA LYS A 106 36.82 24.01 -18.78
C LYS A 106 38.19 24.23 -19.41
N ALA A 107 39.04 23.21 -19.36
CA ALA A 107 40.28 23.14 -20.14
C ALA A 107 40.01 23.40 -21.63
N GLY A 108 40.87 24.18 -22.27
CA GLY A 108 40.71 24.70 -23.64
C GLY A 108 39.69 25.84 -23.80
N GLY A 109 39.10 26.34 -22.70
CA GLY A 109 38.25 27.54 -22.69
C GLY A 109 36.76 27.31 -22.92
N TYR A 110 36.35 26.05 -23.08
CA TYR A 110 34.97 25.68 -23.35
C TYR A 110 34.06 26.00 -22.14
N MET A 111 33.03 26.83 -22.36
CA MET A 111 32.01 27.08 -21.35
C MET A 111 31.25 25.80 -21.00
N ALA A 112 31.16 25.48 -19.71
CA ALA A 112 30.34 24.39 -19.20
C ALA A 112 28.85 24.71 -19.35
N LYS A 113 28.06 23.75 -19.84
CA LYS A 113 26.60 23.82 -19.93
C LYS A 113 25.97 22.45 -19.78
N ASN A 114 24.76 22.38 -19.23
CA ASN A 114 24.00 21.16 -18.92
C ASN A 114 24.77 20.11 -18.11
N GLN A 115 25.61 20.55 -17.17
CA GLN A 115 26.48 19.63 -16.42
C GLN A 115 26.81 20.15 -15.03
N TRP A 116 27.16 19.23 -14.14
CA TRP A 116 27.68 19.55 -12.82
C TRP A 116 29.17 19.90 -12.89
N LYS A 117 29.58 20.87 -12.08
CA LYS A 117 30.97 21.09 -11.66
C LYS A 117 30.98 21.11 -10.13
N ASP A 118 31.57 20.08 -9.54
CA ASP A 118 31.50 19.81 -8.11
C ASP A 118 30.04 19.80 -7.62
N ARG A 119 29.64 20.79 -6.82
CA ARG A 119 28.29 20.93 -6.27
C ARG A 119 27.39 21.90 -7.02
N TYR A 120 27.84 22.44 -8.14
CA TYR A 120 27.19 23.53 -8.86
C TYR A 120 26.74 23.05 -10.23
N TYR A 121 25.51 23.34 -10.61
CA TYR A 121 24.98 22.97 -11.93
C TYR A 121 25.06 24.16 -12.88
N LEU A 122 25.61 23.94 -14.08
CA LEU A 122 25.63 24.92 -15.16
C LEU A 122 24.50 24.61 -16.13
N LYS A 123 23.60 25.56 -16.32
CA LYS A 123 22.42 25.44 -17.19
C LYS A 123 22.79 25.41 -18.67
N ASP A 124 21.79 25.28 -19.54
CA ASP A 124 21.96 25.25 -20.99
C ASP A 124 22.67 26.48 -21.56
N ASN A 125 22.41 27.65 -20.97
CA ASN A 125 23.02 28.93 -21.28
C ASN A 125 24.35 29.17 -20.53
N GLY A 126 24.84 28.17 -19.80
CA GLY A 126 26.09 28.19 -19.04
C GLY A 126 26.04 28.91 -17.70
N GLN A 127 24.92 29.55 -17.35
CA GLN A 127 24.76 30.19 -16.05
C GLN A 127 24.65 29.14 -14.94
N MET A 128 25.34 29.37 -13.83
CA MET A 128 25.16 28.59 -12.61
C MET A 128 23.71 28.70 -12.12
N ALA A 129 23.12 27.55 -11.83
CA ALA A 129 21.77 27.45 -11.28
C ALA A 129 21.75 27.89 -9.80
N ILE A 130 20.71 28.62 -9.39
CA ILE A 130 20.52 29.08 -8.00
C ILE A 130 19.02 29.06 -7.65
N ASN A 131 18.68 28.68 -6.42
CA ASN A 131 17.30 28.61 -5.90
C ASN A 131 16.31 27.87 -6.81
N GLU A 132 16.75 26.82 -7.48
CA GLU A 132 15.95 26.13 -8.50
C GLU A 132 16.12 24.61 -8.45
N TRP A 133 15.13 23.91 -9.02
CA TRP A 133 15.17 22.47 -9.21
C TRP A 133 16.03 22.12 -10.41
N VAL A 134 16.89 21.12 -10.24
CA VAL A 134 17.73 20.58 -11.30
C VAL A 134 17.40 19.09 -11.45
N TYR A 135 17.03 18.70 -12.67
CA TYR A 135 16.65 17.33 -13.00
C TYR A 135 17.72 16.68 -13.86
N THR A 136 18.51 15.81 -13.23
CA THR A 136 19.57 15.06 -13.91
C THR A 136 19.52 13.61 -13.44
N PRO A 137 18.89 12.74 -14.24
CA PRO A 137 17.73 11.86 -13.92
C PRO A 137 17.04 11.96 -12.55
N GLU A 138 17.77 12.23 -11.48
CA GLU A 138 17.23 12.48 -10.15
C GLU A 138 16.95 13.97 -9.94
N ALA A 139 16.12 14.27 -8.95
CA ALA A 139 15.79 15.65 -8.59
C ALA A 139 16.75 16.17 -7.51
N PHE A 140 17.39 17.31 -7.80
CA PHE A 140 18.19 18.11 -6.87
C PHE A 140 17.56 19.48 -6.70
N TYR A 141 17.89 20.15 -5.60
CA TYR A 141 17.62 21.58 -5.44
C TYR A 141 18.92 22.32 -5.16
N VAL A 142 19.25 23.30 -6.00
CA VAL A 142 20.39 24.19 -5.80
C VAL A 142 19.95 25.39 -4.95
N LYS A 143 20.70 25.66 -3.89
CA LYS A 143 20.37 26.71 -2.92
C LYS A 143 20.78 28.09 -3.46
N ALA A 144 20.58 29.13 -2.66
CA ALA A 144 20.98 30.50 -2.98
C ALA A 144 22.49 30.65 -3.22
N ASP A 145 23.31 29.82 -2.55
CA ASP A 145 24.76 29.76 -2.73
C ASP A 145 25.18 28.97 -3.99
N GLY A 146 24.23 28.43 -4.76
CA GLY A 146 24.46 27.62 -5.97
C GLY A 146 24.80 26.16 -5.72
N SER A 147 25.15 25.78 -4.48
CA SER A 147 25.43 24.40 -4.14
C SER A 147 24.12 23.61 -4.00
N TYR A 148 24.10 22.34 -4.43
CA TYR A 148 22.94 21.48 -4.19
C TYR A 148 22.74 21.19 -2.69
N ALA A 149 21.48 21.00 -2.29
CA ALA A 149 21.10 20.60 -0.94
C ALA A 149 21.41 19.11 -0.71
N GLU A 150 22.02 18.77 0.42
CA GLU A 150 22.37 17.39 0.77
C GLU A 150 22.26 17.17 2.28
N ASN A 151 21.89 15.96 2.67
CA ASN A 151 21.71 15.52 4.06
C ASN A 151 20.92 16.50 4.95
N GLN A 152 19.82 17.06 4.42
CA GLN A 152 19.06 18.08 5.13
C GLN A 152 17.61 18.16 4.69
N TRP A 153 16.79 18.71 5.58
CA TRP A 153 15.45 19.17 5.26
C TRP A 153 15.50 20.59 4.69
N LEU A 154 14.72 20.86 3.65
CA LEU A 154 14.57 22.19 3.08
C LEU A 154 13.10 22.46 2.78
N GLU A 155 12.64 23.64 3.16
CA GLU A 155 11.32 24.14 2.79
C GLU A 155 11.41 24.89 1.47
N ILE A 156 10.65 24.43 0.48
CA ILE A 156 10.62 25.02 -0.86
C ILE A 156 9.15 25.38 -1.16
N GLY A 157 8.88 26.68 -1.25
CA GLY A 157 7.51 27.19 -1.27
C GLY A 157 6.85 26.99 0.10
N THR A 158 5.88 26.08 0.18
CA THR A 158 5.16 25.73 1.43
C THR A 158 5.29 24.25 1.79
N LYS A 159 6.18 23.54 1.11
CA LYS A 159 6.36 22.09 1.22
C LYS A 159 7.77 21.79 1.71
N TRP A 160 7.86 20.76 2.56
CA TRP A 160 9.13 20.27 3.08
C TRP A 160 9.63 19.11 2.23
N TYR A 161 10.93 19.12 1.94
CA TYR A 161 11.63 18.10 1.18
C TYR A 161 12.86 17.65 1.96
N TYR A 162 13.20 16.37 1.85
CA TYR A 162 14.45 15.85 2.41
C TYR A 162 15.42 15.52 1.28
N PHE A 163 16.66 15.99 1.38
CA PHE A 163 17.74 15.66 0.47
C PHE A 163 18.70 14.69 1.13
N LYS A 164 18.98 13.58 0.45
CA LYS A 164 19.88 12.51 0.90
C LYS A 164 21.33 12.98 0.86
N GLU A 165 22.25 12.18 1.41
CA GLU A 165 23.68 12.49 1.41
C GLU A 165 24.25 12.67 0.00
N SER A 166 23.72 11.94 -0.98
CA SER A 166 24.07 12.09 -2.40
C SER A 166 23.47 13.34 -3.07
N GLY A 167 22.70 14.16 -2.35
CA GLY A 167 21.99 15.32 -2.87
C GLY A 167 20.65 15.04 -3.55
N PHE A 168 20.29 13.76 -3.74
CA PHE A 168 19.00 13.39 -4.32
C PHE A 168 17.85 13.69 -3.36
N MET A 169 16.75 14.23 -3.89
CA MET A 169 15.50 14.36 -3.15
C MET A 169 14.93 12.97 -2.80
N ALA A 170 14.59 12.76 -1.54
CA ALA A 170 13.87 11.56 -1.09
C ALA A 170 12.42 11.58 -1.59
N LYS A 171 11.90 10.42 -2.02
CA LYS A 171 10.52 10.24 -2.50
C LYS A 171 10.10 8.77 -2.34
N ASN A 172 8.82 8.54 -2.06
CA ASN A 172 8.25 7.22 -1.76
C ASN A 172 9.01 6.50 -0.65
N GLU A 173 9.46 7.22 0.37
CA GLU A 173 10.30 6.65 1.43
C GLU A 173 10.12 7.39 2.74
N TRP A 174 10.49 6.71 3.84
CA TRP A 174 10.51 7.28 5.17
C TRP A 174 11.86 7.93 5.49
N LYS A 175 11.81 9.08 6.16
CA LYS A 175 12.95 9.68 6.85
C LYS A 175 12.62 9.90 8.31
N GLY A 176 13.06 8.98 9.17
CA GLY A 176 12.66 8.99 10.58
C GLY A 176 11.14 8.86 10.68
N ASN A 177 10.48 9.83 11.30
CA ASN A 177 9.03 9.79 11.52
C ASN A 177 8.21 10.42 10.39
N TYR A 178 8.83 10.79 9.28
CA TYR A 178 8.23 11.55 8.19
C TYR A 178 8.22 10.72 6.92
N TYR A 179 7.13 10.80 6.15
CA TYR A 179 7.04 10.16 4.84
C TYR A 179 7.16 11.19 3.72
N LEU A 180 7.97 10.89 2.70
CA LEU A 180 8.11 11.71 1.51
C LEU A 180 7.28 11.07 0.39
N ASN A 181 6.28 11.79 -0.11
CA ASN A 181 5.34 11.27 -1.11
C ASN A 181 5.99 11.10 -2.50
N PRO A 182 5.26 10.65 -3.55
CA PRO A 182 5.85 10.47 -4.88
C PRO A 182 6.46 11.72 -5.50
N ASN A 183 6.00 12.90 -5.08
CA ASN A 183 6.54 14.19 -5.50
C ASN A 183 7.67 14.69 -4.59
N GLY A 184 8.11 13.87 -3.63
CA GLY A 184 9.13 14.15 -2.62
C GLY A 184 8.70 15.11 -1.52
N ALA A 185 7.46 15.59 -1.54
CA ALA A 185 6.96 16.46 -0.50
C ALA A 185 6.62 15.64 0.75
N MET A 186 6.97 16.17 1.92
CA MET A 186 6.62 15.59 3.21
C MET A 186 5.10 15.55 3.37
N ALA A 187 4.57 14.37 3.67
CA ALA A 187 3.15 14.15 3.90
C ALA A 187 2.66 14.89 5.16
N LYS A 188 1.47 15.49 5.12
CA LYS A 188 0.86 16.21 6.25
C LYS A 188 -0.66 16.10 6.24
N GLN A 189 -1.24 15.68 7.38
CA GLN A 189 -2.68 15.51 7.57
C GLN A 189 -3.33 14.61 6.50
N GLU A 190 -2.66 13.51 6.18
CA GLU A 190 -3.09 12.61 5.11
C GLU A 190 -2.74 11.16 5.44
N TRP A 191 -3.51 10.25 4.84
CA TRP A 191 -3.24 8.82 4.88
C TRP A 191 -2.16 8.45 3.86
N ILE A 192 -1.29 7.53 4.26
CA ILE A 192 -0.20 6.99 3.45
C ILE A 192 -0.39 5.49 3.40
N TYR A 193 -0.52 4.91 2.21
CA TYR A 193 -0.36 3.47 2.04
C TYR A 193 1.10 3.18 1.68
N ASP A 194 1.75 2.34 2.47
CA ASP A 194 3.12 1.91 2.19
C ASP A 194 3.12 0.43 1.75
N ASP A 195 3.51 0.20 0.50
CA ASP A 195 3.52 -1.12 -0.10
C ASP A 195 4.60 -2.04 0.49
N GLN A 196 5.67 -1.49 1.08
CA GLN A 196 6.68 -2.29 1.77
C GLN A 196 6.10 -2.91 3.05
N TYR A 197 5.29 -2.15 3.76
CA TYR A 197 4.69 -2.56 5.04
C TYR A 197 3.30 -3.18 4.89
N LYS A 198 2.69 -3.10 3.70
CA LYS A 198 1.32 -3.54 3.41
C LYS A 198 0.31 -2.97 4.41
N SER A 199 0.50 -1.70 4.78
CA SER A 199 -0.30 -1.04 5.82
C SER A 199 -0.52 0.44 5.50
N TYR A 200 -1.56 0.98 6.12
CA TYR A 200 -1.82 2.41 6.13
C TYR A 200 -1.19 3.05 7.36
N PHE A 201 -0.67 4.27 7.16
CA PHE A 201 -0.14 5.16 8.17
C PHE A 201 -0.85 6.51 8.05
N TYR A 202 -0.83 7.32 9.10
CA TYR A 202 -1.40 8.67 9.07
C TYR A 202 -0.36 9.71 9.44
N ALA A 203 -0.07 10.65 8.54
CA ALA A 203 0.79 11.79 8.84
C ALA A 203 -0.01 12.88 9.55
N LYS A 204 0.44 13.31 10.74
CA LYS A 204 -0.21 14.36 11.53
C LYS A 204 0.07 15.75 10.96
N LYS A 205 -0.45 16.78 11.64
CA LYS A 205 -0.27 18.20 11.25
C LYS A 205 1.19 18.65 11.21
N ASP A 206 2.04 18.07 12.04
CA ASP A 206 3.48 18.32 12.06
C ASP A 206 4.26 17.42 11.08
N GLY A 207 3.57 16.54 10.34
CA GLY A 207 4.13 15.59 9.39
C GLY A 207 4.63 14.28 9.99
N LYS A 208 4.69 14.16 11.33
CA LYS A 208 5.06 12.90 11.96
C LYS A 208 3.93 11.90 11.80
N TYR A 209 4.26 10.63 11.57
CA TYR A 209 3.24 9.59 11.62
C TYR A 209 2.62 9.47 13.03
N ALA A 210 1.33 9.15 13.09
CA ALA A 210 0.63 8.85 14.33
C ALA A 210 0.96 7.44 14.82
N GLU A 211 1.17 7.24 16.12
CA GLU A 211 1.38 5.92 16.71
C GLU A 211 0.88 5.83 18.14
N LYS A 212 0.36 4.65 18.50
CA LYS A 212 -0.27 4.36 19.81
C LYS A 212 -1.34 5.40 20.18
N GLU A 213 -2.09 5.85 19.19
CA GLU A 213 -3.07 6.92 19.36
C GLU A 213 -4.26 6.74 18.43
N TRP A 214 -5.37 7.35 18.83
CA TRP A 214 -6.58 7.46 18.01
C TRP A 214 -6.52 8.71 17.14
N ILE A 215 -6.88 8.56 15.87
CA ILE A 215 -7.02 9.62 14.89
C ILE A 215 -8.47 9.68 14.43
N GLN A 216 -9.04 10.88 14.38
CA GLN A 216 -10.33 11.12 13.80
C GLN A 216 -10.16 11.68 12.39
N ASP A 217 -10.74 11.01 11.40
CA ASP A 217 -10.74 11.43 10.00
C ASP A 217 -12.08 11.09 9.35
N GLY A 218 -12.64 12.02 8.56
CA GLY A 218 -13.94 11.83 7.92
C GLY A 218 -15.09 11.48 8.89
N GLY A 219 -15.04 11.93 10.14
CA GLY A 219 -16.03 11.62 11.19
C GLY A 219 -15.91 10.21 11.79
N LYS A 220 -14.92 9.42 11.38
CA LYS A 220 -14.63 8.08 11.91
C LYS A 220 -13.36 8.09 12.74
N TRP A 221 -13.25 7.12 13.64
CA TRP A 221 -12.08 6.94 14.50
C TRP A 221 -11.25 5.76 14.03
N TYR A 222 -9.92 5.93 14.03
CA TYR A 222 -8.93 4.94 13.62
C TYR A 222 -7.84 4.88 14.68
N TYR A 223 -7.28 3.69 14.92
CA TYR A 223 -6.18 3.54 15.86
C TYR A 223 -4.91 3.14 15.14
N LEU A 224 -3.82 3.86 15.40
CA LEU A 224 -2.50 3.54 14.87
C LEU A 224 -1.71 2.82 15.96
N LEU A 225 -1.21 1.64 15.65
CA LEU A 225 -0.44 0.79 16.54
C LEU A 225 0.97 1.36 16.77
N SER A 226 1.76 0.67 17.59
CA SER A 226 3.19 0.94 17.72
C SER A 226 3.87 0.87 16.35
N GLY A 227 4.67 1.87 16.00
CA GLY A 227 5.29 1.94 14.68
C GLY A 227 4.36 2.50 13.58
N GLY A 228 3.14 2.91 13.92
CA GLY A 228 2.25 3.67 13.04
C GLY A 228 1.31 2.87 12.14
N TYR A 229 1.31 1.54 12.24
CA TYR A 229 0.44 0.66 11.47
C TYR A 229 -1.04 0.87 11.82
N LEU A 230 -1.90 1.01 10.82
CA LEU A 230 -3.35 1.02 11.04
C LEU A 230 -3.84 -0.31 11.62
N ALA A 231 -4.50 -0.26 12.77
CA ALA A 231 -5.20 -1.40 13.34
C ALA A 231 -6.40 -1.79 12.48
N THR A 232 -6.57 -3.08 12.19
CA THR A 232 -7.76 -3.60 11.48
C THR A 232 -8.21 -4.92 12.09
N ARG A 233 -9.54 -5.19 12.08
CA ARG A 233 -10.18 -6.42 12.58
C ARG A 233 -9.71 -6.87 13.98
N GLN A 234 -9.61 -5.94 14.92
CA GLN A 234 -9.10 -6.28 16.25
C GLN A 234 -9.64 -5.35 17.35
N TRP A 235 -9.55 -5.83 18.58
CA TRP A 235 -9.83 -5.07 19.79
C TRP A 235 -8.71 -4.07 20.11
N ILE A 236 -9.10 -2.87 20.52
CA ILE A 236 -8.25 -1.81 21.06
C ILE A 236 -8.86 -1.38 22.40
N GLY A 237 -8.47 -2.03 23.50
CA GLY A 237 -9.13 -1.84 24.79
C GLY A 237 -10.60 -2.26 24.74
N ASP A 238 -11.52 -1.34 25.07
CA ASP A 238 -12.97 -1.59 25.03
C ASP A 238 -13.60 -1.40 23.63
N TYR A 239 -12.81 -1.07 22.61
CA TYR A 239 -13.28 -0.75 21.25
C TYR A 239 -12.89 -1.84 20.26
N PHE A 240 -13.63 -1.98 19.16
CA PHE A 240 -13.23 -2.83 18.04
C PHE A 240 -13.11 -2.02 16.76
N VAL A 241 -12.03 -2.24 15.99
CA VAL A 241 -11.85 -1.64 14.66
C VAL A 241 -12.14 -2.67 13.57
N ASN A 242 -12.93 -2.30 12.57
CA ASN A 242 -13.37 -3.21 11.51
C ASN A 242 -12.28 -3.45 10.44
N GLY A 243 -12.65 -4.10 9.33
CA GLY A 243 -11.74 -4.41 8.24
C GLY A 243 -11.15 -3.22 7.49
N SER A 244 -11.76 -2.04 7.60
CA SER A 244 -11.24 -0.77 7.09
C SER A 244 -10.42 0.02 8.12
N GLY A 245 -10.30 -0.51 9.35
CA GLY A 245 -9.66 0.16 10.47
C GLY A 245 -10.53 1.19 11.20
N ALA A 246 -11.75 1.42 10.73
CA ALA A 246 -12.70 2.30 11.41
C ALA A 246 -13.25 1.61 12.68
N MET A 247 -13.33 2.36 13.78
CA MET A 247 -14.01 1.95 15.01
C MET A 247 -15.48 1.63 14.73
N MET A 248 -15.95 0.48 15.21
CA MET A 248 -17.35 0.08 15.12
C MET A 248 -18.20 0.82 16.16
N THR A 249 -19.42 1.21 15.79
CA THR A 249 -20.39 1.87 16.68
C THR A 249 -21.80 1.46 16.30
N LYS A 250 -22.65 1.16 17.29
CA LYS A 250 -24.02 0.66 17.09
C LYS A 250 -24.12 -0.57 16.19
N GLU A 251 -23.15 -1.47 16.29
CA GLU A 251 -23.00 -2.62 15.39
C GLU A 251 -22.76 -3.91 16.17
N TRP A 252 -23.29 -5.01 15.63
CA TRP A 252 -23.01 -6.36 16.11
C TRP A 252 -21.64 -6.85 15.62
N LEU A 253 -20.96 -7.61 16.47
CA LEU A 253 -19.68 -8.25 16.17
C LEU A 253 -19.72 -9.71 16.61
N PHE A 254 -19.51 -10.65 15.69
CA PHE A 254 -19.14 -12.02 16.06
C PHE A 254 -17.62 -12.11 16.16
N ASP A 255 -17.09 -12.52 17.32
CA ASP A 255 -15.67 -12.78 17.49
C ASP A 255 -15.41 -14.30 17.61
N PRO A 256 -14.81 -14.93 16.58
CA PRO A 256 -14.51 -16.35 16.59
C PRO A 256 -13.61 -16.79 17.75
N SER A 257 -12.78 -15.89 18.28
CA SER A 257 -11.88 -16.17 19.41
C SER A 257 -12.64 -16.48 20.69
N TYR A 258 -13.83 -15.88 20.84
CA TYR A 258 -14.72 -16.07 21.98
C TYR A 258 -15.94 -16.93 21.63
N GLN A 259 -16.13 -17.29 20.35
CA GLN A 259 -17.32 -17.96 19.82
C GLN A 259 -18.61 -17.29 20.29
N SER A 260 -18.63 -15.95 20.28
CA SER A 260 -19.74 -15.19 20.86
C SER A 260 -20.03 -13.89 20.11
N MET A 261 -21.25 -13.39 20.28
CA MET A 261 -21.71 -12.11 19.77
C MET A 261 -21.44 -11.01 20.81
N PHE A 262 -20.99 -9.87 20.32
CA PHE A 262 -20.78 -8.62 21.05
C PHE A 262 -21.56 -7.52 20.35
N TYR A 263 -21.82 -6.42 21.06
CA TYR A 263 -22.40 -5.23 20.48
C TYR A 263 -21.58 -4.01 20.89
N LEU A 264 -21.21 -3.18 19.92
CA LEU A 264 -20.51 -1.93 20.16
C LEU A 264 -21.54 -0.82 20.29
N ASN A 265 -21.55 -0.13 21.43
CA ASN A 265 -22.47 0.95 21.74
C ASN A 265 -22.20 2.18 20.86
N ALA A 266 -23.02 3.23 21.03
CA ALA A 266 -22.91 4.48 20.27
C ALA A 266 -21.57 5.21 20.48
N ASP A 267 -20.94 5.03 21.65
CA ASP A 267 -19.62 5.56 21.98
C ASP A 267 -18.48 4.64 21.50
N GLY A 268 -18.81 3.49 20.91
CA GLY A 268 -17.88 2.50 20.37
C GLY A 268 -17.41 1.45 21.37
N ARG A 269 -17.74 1.58 22.67
CA ARG A 269 -17.38 0.56 23.66
C ARG A 269 -18.28 -0.66 23.51
N TYR A 270 -17.74 -1.86 23.71
CA TYR A 270 -18.60 -3.04 23.77
C TYR A 270 -19.52 -3.00 24.99
N ALA A 271 -20.76 -3.43 24.81
CA ALA A 271 -21.75 -3.50 25.86
C ALA A 271 -21.35 -4.58 26.89
N ARG A 272 -21.44 -4.28 28.19
CA ARG A 272 -21.11 -5.24 29.26
C ARG A 272 -21.83 -4.96 30.57
N ASN A 273 -22.26 -6.04 31.23
CA ASN A 273 -23.08 -5.98 32.46
C ASN A 273 -24.32 -5.08 32.30
N GLU A 274 -24.97 -5.13 31.14
CA GLU A 274 -26.07 -4.23 30.82
C GLU A 274 -27.09 -4.85 29.87
N TRP A 275 -28.29 -4.28 29.92
CA TRP A 275 -29.36 -4.51 28.97
C TRP A 275 -29.31 -3.44 27.89
N VAL A 276 -29.38 -3.85 26.62
CA VAL A 276 -29.41 -2.95 25.46
C VAL A 276 -30.60 -3.30 24.60
N GLN A 277 -31.38 -2.30 24.19
CA GLN A 277 -32.44 -2.46 23.21
C GLN A 277 -31.87 -2.18 21.81
N ILE A 278 -31.96 -3.17 20.92
CA ILE A 278 -31.42 -3.13 19.56
C ILE A 278 -32.54 -3.53 18.62
N ASP A 279 -32.91 -2.62 17.71
CA ASP A 279 -33.99 -2.82 16.71
C ASP A 279 -35.34 -3.26 17.32
N GLY A 280 -35.61 -2.87 18.56
CA GLY A 280 -36.85 -3.14 19.29
C GLY A 280 -36.75 -4.29 20.30
N ASP A 281 -35.77 -5.18 20.15
CA ASP A 281 -35.55 -6.33 21.02
C ASP A 281 -34.55 -6.04 22.13
N TRP A 282 -34.75 -6.66 23.30
CA TRP A 282 -33.85 -6.53 24.45
C TRP A 282 -32.80 -7.64 24.46
N TYR A 283 -31.54 -7.26 24.68
CA TYR A 283 -30.41 -8.16 24.82
C TYR A 283 -29.67 -7.87 26.11
N TYR A 284 -29.08 -8.89 26.71
CA TYR A 284 -28.20 -8.73 27.87
C TYR A 284 -26.77 -9.10 27.50
N PHE A 285 -25.81 -8.27 27.89
CA PHE A 285 -24.39 -8.52 27.71
C PHE A 285 -23.72 -8.79 29.05
N LYS A 286 -23.02 -9.93 29.13
CA LYS A 286 -22.36 -10.40 30.35
C LYS A 286 -21.12 -9.55 30.69
N ALA A 287 -20.47 -9.84 31.81
CA ALA A 287 -19.31 -9.08 32.28
C ALA A 287 -18.15 -9.00 31.29
N ASN A 288 -17.97 -10.06 30.50
CA ASN A 288 -16.95 -10.14 29.45
C ASN A 288 -17.42 -9.57 28.11
N GLY A 289 -18.64 -9.02 28.03
CA GLY A 289 -19.22 -8.47 26.80
C GLY A 289 -19.92 -9.48 25.89
N ALA A 290 -19.86 -10.79 26.21
CA ALA A 290 -20.59 -11.79 25.45
C ALA A 290 -22.10 -11.62 25.63
N ARG A 291 -22.84 -11.63 24.52
CA ARG A 291 -24.31 -11.67 24.52
C ARG A 291 -24.78 -12.94 25.23
N ALA A 292 -25.74 -12.79 26.14
CA ALA A 292 -26.43 -13.92 26.75
C ALA A 292 -27.38 -14.58 25.74
N GLU A 293 -27.38 -15.90 25.67
CA GLU A 293 -28.28 -16.68 24.82
C GLU A 293 -28.55 -18.05 25.43
N ARG A 294 -29.76 -18.57 25.24
CA ARG A 294 -30.21 -19.87 25.79
C ARG A 294 -30.02 -19.97 27.31
N GLU A 295 -30.15 -18.85 28.01
CA GLU A 295 -29.88 -18.76 29.44
C GLU A 295 -30.80 -17.77 30.15
N TRP A 296 -30.86 -17.87 31.48
CA TRP A 296 -31.60 -16.95 32.33
C TRP A 296 -30.69 -15.84 32.84
N VAL A 297 -31.18 -14.61 32.82
CA VAL A 297 -30.57 -13.44 33.47
C VAL A 297 -31.61 -12.85 34.42
N GLY A 298 -31.46 -13.14 35.72
CA GLY A 298 -32.48 -12.83 36.71
C GLY A 298 -33.80 -13.54 36.37
N ASN A 299 -34.87 -12.77 36.19
CA ASN A 299 -36.21 -13.29 35.86
C ASN A 299 -36.52 -13.31 34.35
N TYR A 300 -35.52 -13.02 33.51
CA TYR A 300 -35.67 -12.93 32.06
C TYR A 300 -34.94 -14.09 31.40
N TYR A 301 -35.55 -14.66 30.35
CA TYR A 301 -34.92 -15.70 29.54
C TYR A 301 -34.46 -15.11 28.22
N LEU A 302 -33.22 -15.38 27.81
CA LEU A 302 -32.67 -14.97 26.52
C LEU A 302 -32.72 -16.17 25.58
N GLY A 303 -33.39 -16.01 24.44
CA GLY A 303 -33.61 -17.08 23.46
C GLY A 303 -32.37 -17.47 22.65
N ASP A 304 -32.57 -18.25 21.60
CA ASP A 304 -31.48 -18.76 20.74
C ASP A 304 -30.72 -17.65 20.03
N ALA A 305 -31.42 -16.60 19.60
CA ALA A 305 -30.83 -15.39 19.02
C ALA A 305 -30.39 -14.37 20.09
N GLY A 306 -30.41 -14.73 21.38
CA GLY A 306 -30.08 -13.85 22.51
C GLY A 306 -31.10 -12.76 22.83
N ALA A 307 -32.17 -12.62 22.04
CA ALA A 307 -33.27 -11.70 22.33
C ALA A 307 -34.05 -12.19 23.56
N MET A 308 -34.47 -11.26 24.41
CA MET A 308 -35.31 -11.51 25.57
C MET A 308 -36.65 -12.12 25.14
N ALA A 309 -37.03 -13.21 25.79
CA ALA A 309 -38.27 -13.90 25.52
C ALA A 309 -39.49 -13.05 25.87
N THR A 310 -40.43 -12.96 24.92
CA THR A 310 -41.78 -12.43 25.10
C THR A 310 -42.80 -13.44 24.57
N GLY A 311 -44.04 -13.39 25.04
CA GLY A 311 -45.07 -14.35 24.61
C GLY A 311 -44.79 -15.76 25.13
N VAL A 312 -45.13 -16.78 24.35
CA VAL A 312 -45.08 -18.18 24.82
C VAL A 312 -43.80 -18.87 24.35
N VAL A 313 -42.96 -19.30 25.29
CA VAL A 313 -41.69 -20.00 25.01
C VAL A 313 -41.55 -21.23 25.91
N THR A 314 -41.12 -22.35 25.33
CA THR A 314 -40.86 -23.59 26.08
C THR A 314 -39.36 -23.78 26.31
N VAL A 315 -38.94 -23.65 27.58
CA VAL A 315 -37.56 -23.84 28.03
C VAL A 315 -37.47 -25.18 28.76
N GLY A 316 -36.71 -26.13 28.21
CA GLY A 316 -36.72 -27.51 28.70
C GLY A 316 -38.14 -28.11 28.62
N ASP A 317 -38.62 -28.66 29.74
CA ASP A 317 -39.95 -29.27 29.91
C ASP A 317 -41.01 -28.28 30.43
N THR A 318 -40.70 -26.99 30.47
CA THR A 318 -41.57 -25.97 31.06
C THR A 318 -41.93 -24.93 30.01
N LYS A 319 -43.22 -24.72 29.82
CA LYS A 319 -43.78 -23.70 28.95
C LYS A 319 -44.07 -22.45 29.77
N TYR A 320 -43.42 -21.36 29.40
CA TYR A 320 -43.56 -20.04 30.02
C TYR A 320 -44.39 -19.14 29.12
N THR A 321 -45.26 -18.33 29.72
CA THR A 321 -45.89 -17.17 29.09
C THR A 321 -45.26 -15.94 29.70
N PHE A 322 -44.57 -15.17 28.87
CA PHE A 322 -43.90 -13.92 29.21
C PHE A 322 -44.75 -12.74 28.72
N SER A 323 -44.78 -11.67 29.51
CA SER A 323 -45.33 -10.38 29.07
C SER A 323 -44.47 -9.76 27.97
N ASN A 324 -44.93 -8.66 27.37
CA ASN A 324 -44.12 -7.86 26.43
C ASN A 324 -42.89 -7.21 27.08
N SER A 325 -42.85 -7.12 28.42
CA SER A 325 -41.68 -6.67 29.18
C SER A 325 -40.81 -7.84 29.68
N GLY A 326 -41.08 -9.08 29.23
CA GLY A 326 -40.28 -10.26 29.53
C GLY A 326 -40.49 -10.86 30.93
N THR A 327 -41.48 -10.40 31.68
CA THR A 327 -41.79 -10.98 33.00
C THR A 327 -42.64 -12.23 32.86
N ILE A 328 -42.38 -13.25 33.66
CA ILE A 328 -43.16 -14.49 33.66
C ILE A 328 -44.59 -14.22 34.20
N GLU A 329 -45.60 -14.48 33.38
CA GLU A 329 -47.02 -14.41 33.75
C GLU A 329 -47.61 -15.78 34.09
N LYS A 330 -47.12 -16.83 33.41
CA LYS A 330 -47.58 -18.21 33.63
C LYS A 330 -46.44 -19.19 33.34
N GLN A 331 -46.39 -20.29 34.10
CA GLN A 331 -45.52 -21.43 33.82
C GLN A 331 -46.29 -22.74 33.98
N GLU A 332 -46.10 -23.67 33.04
CA GLU A 332 -46.76 -24.98 33.04
C GLU A 332 -45.79 -26.07 32.58
N LYS A 333 -45.77 -27.20 33.31
CA LYS A 333 -45.01 -28.38 32.89
C LYS A 333 -45.69 -29.01 31.68
N VAL A 334 -44.91 -29.32 30.65
CA VAL A 334 -45.37 -29.97 29.42
C VAL A 334 -44.63 -31.28 29.21
N ASN A 335 -45.27 -32.21 28.50
CA ASN A 335 -44.59 -33.43 28.08
C ASN A 335 -43.66 -33.06 26.93
N ARG A 336 -42.34 -33.21 27.12
CA ARG A 336 -41.33 -32.98 26.09
C ARG A 336 -40.21 -34.02 26.21
N GLY A 337 -39.69 -34.46 25.08
CA GLY A 337 -38.68 -35.51 25.03
C GLY A 337 -39.24 -36.86 25.46
N TRP A 338 -38.38 -37.70 26.04
CA TRP A 338 -38.76 -39.05 26.48
C TRP A 338 -39.44 -39.02 27.85
N VAL A 339 -40.71 -39.42 27.90
CA VAL A 339 -41.55 -39.40 29.10
C VAL A 339 -42.04 -40.81 29.43
N GLN A 340 -41.97 -41.20 30.71
CA GLN A 340 -42.52 -42.46 31.22
C GLN A 340 -43.96 -42.22 31.70
N LYS A 341 -44.91 -43.03 31.22
CA LYS A 341 -46.32 -43.01 31.66
C LYS A 341 -46.83 -44.45 31.76
N ASN A 342 -47.40 -44.81 32.90
CA ASN A 342 -47.99 -46.14 33.15
C ASN A 342 -47.04 -47.31 32.80
N GLY A 343 -45.74 -47.16 33.11
CA GLY A 343 -44.71 -48.18 32.82
C GLY A 343 -44.28 -48.28 31.36
N GLN A 344 -44.79 -47.41 30.47
CA GLN A 344 -44.37 -47.32 29.07
C GLN A 344 -43.69 -45.99 28.78
N ARG A 345 -42.79 -45.98 27.79
CA ARG A 345 -42.04 -44.80 27.38
C ARG A 345 -42.56 -44.23 26.06
N TYR A 346 -42.77 -42.93 26.01
CA TYR A 346 -43.23 -42.20 24.82
C TYR A 346 -42.28 -41.03 24.54
N PHE A 347 -42.19 -40.59 23.29
CA PHE A 347 -41.48 -39.38 22.91
C PHE A 347 -42.47 -38.27 22.55
N TYR A 348 -42.26 -37.06 23.08
CA TYR A 348 -43.03 -35.87 22.75
C TYR A 348 -42.12 -34.83 22.08
N ASN A 349 -42.55 -34.31 20.92
CA ASN A 349 -41.80 -33.33 20.15
C ASN A 349 -41.79 -31.92 20.81
N GLY A 350 -41.17 -30.94 20.15
CA GLY A 350 -41.12 -29.55 20.64
C GLY A 350 -42.49 -28.86 20.80
N ARG A 351 -43.54 -29.40 20.17
CA ARG A 351 -44.94 -28.94 20.29
C ARG A 351 -45.72 -29.70 21.36
N SER A 352 -45.05 -30.56 22.13
CA SER A 352 -45.66 -31.46 23.12
C SER A 352 -46.62 -32.48 22.50
N GLU A 353 -46.41 -32.84 21.23
CA GLU A 353 -47.18 -33.87 20.53
C GLU A 353 -46.43 -35.20 20.60
N GLN A 354 -47.14 -36.28 20.84
CA GLN A 354 -46.54 -37.62 20.86
C GLN A 354 -46.08 -38.02 19.45
N VAL A 355 -44.85 -38.53 19.33
CA VAL A 355 -44.31 -39.07 18.09
C VAL A 355 -44.25 -40.59 18.22
N GLY A 356 -45.00 -41.30 17.38
CA GLY A 356 -45.09 -42.75 17.41
C GLY A 356 -45.87 -43.29 18.63
N GLY A 357 -45.68 -44.57 18.93
CA GLY A 357 -46.31 -45.28 20.06
C GLY A 357 -45.33 -45.61 21.18
N SER A 358 -45.73 -46.50 22.08
CA SER A 358 -44.86 -47.01 23.16
C SER A 358 -43.69 -47.89 22.67
N ASN A 359 -43.69 -48.25 21.39
CA ASN A 359 -42.61 -48.95 20.71
C ASN A 359 -41.58 -47.99 20.07
N ALA A 360 -41.70 -46.68 20.29
CA ALA A 360 -40.74 -45.71 19.78
C ALA A 360 -39.33 -45.97 20.36
N LYS A 361 -38.34 -46.01 19.47
CA LYS A 361 -36.93 -46.29 19.79
C LYS A 361 -36.14 -45.00 19.94
N LYS A 362 -35.29 -44.92 20.96
CA LYS A 362 -34.28 -43.89 21.15
C LYS A 362 -32.99 -44.34 20.47
N VAL A 363 -32.69 -43.72 19.34
CA VAL A 363 -31.46 -43.96 18.59
C VAL A 363 -30.58 -42.73 18.73
N ILE A 364 -29.28 -42.93 19.00
CA ILE A 364 -28.28 -41.85 19.00
C ILE A 364 -27.35 -42.03 17.81
N ASP A 365 -26.77 -40.96 17.30
CA ASP A 365 -25.62 -40.99 16.40
C ASP A 365 -24.35 -40.59 17.15
N VAL A 366 -23.20 -41.18 16.76
CA VAL A 366 -21.90 -40.89 17.39
C VAL A 366 -20.78 -40.79 16.36
N SER A 367 -19.78 -39.98 16.69
CA SER A 367 -18.54 -39.79 15.94
C SER A 367 -17.36 -39.52 16.88
N GLU A 368 -16.18 -39.29 16.32
CA GLU A 368 -15.01 -38.85 17.08
C GLU A 368 -15.22 -37.53 17.85
N HIS A 369 -16.18 -36.70 17.42
CA HIS A 369 -16.49 -35.43 18.08
C HIS A 369 -17.14 -35.62 19.45
N ASN A 370 -17.72 -36.81 19.71
CA ASN A 370 -18.19 -37.18 21.04
C ASN A 370 -17.06 -37.66 21.96
N GLY A 371 -15.84 -37.80 21.44
CA GLY A 371 -14.70 -38.40 22.14
C GLY A 371 -14.85 -39.93 22.31
N LYS A 372 -13.92 -40.52 23.06
CA LYS A 372 -13.91 -41.97 23.30
C LYS A 372 -14.93 -42.36 24.39
N ILE A 373 -15.96 -43.13 24.01
CA ILE A 373 -16.99 -43.64 24.93
C ILE A 373 -16.45 -44.81 25.75
N GLN A 374 -16.03 -44.55 26.98
CA GLN A 374 -15.32 -45.55 27.80
C GLN A 374 -16.20 -46.75 28.20
N ASN A 375 -17.51 -46.55 28.36
CA ASN A 375 -18.43 -47.60 28.85
C ASN A 375 -19.76 -47.59 28.09
N TRP A 376 -19.76 -48.23 26.93
CA TRP A 376 -20.95 -48.38 26.08
C TRP A 376 -22.14 -49.01 26.81
N SER A 377 -21.92 -50.08 27.60
CA SER A 377 -23.02 -50.73 28.33
C SER A 377 -23.72 -49.80 29.31
N GLN A 378 -22.96 -48.95 30.00
CA GLN A 378 -23.51 -47.97 30.91
C GLN A 378 -24.28 -46.89 30.16
N VAL A 379 -23.69 -46.32 29.09
CA VAL A 379 -24.36 -45.30 28.26
C VAL A 379 -25.70 -45.80 27.74
N ILE A 380 -25.75 -47.01 27.20
CA ILE A 380 -26.98 -47.60 26.67
C ILE A 380 -28.04 -47.78 27.76
N ARG A 381 -27.69 -48.38 28.91
CA ARG A 381 -28.64 -48.66 29.99
C ARG A 381 -29.14 -47.39 30.67
N ASP A 382 -28.23 -46.52 31.09
CA ASP A 382 -28.55 -45.36 31.92
C ASP A 382 -29.40 -44.33 31.14
N ASN A 383 -29.28 -44.32 29.81
CA ASN A 383 -30.04 -43.42 28.95
C ASN A 383 -31.20 -44.12 28.22
N GLY A 384 -31.37 -45.43 28.36
CA GLY A 384 -32.37 -46.23 27.66
C GLY A 384 -32.26 -46.09 26.14
N ILE A 385 -31.08 -46.30 25.57
CA ILE A 385 -30.84 -46.22 24.13
C ILE A 385 -31.16 -47.58 23.50
N ASP A 386 -31.88 -47.57 22.37
CA ASP A 386 -32.30 -48.77 21.63
C ASP A 386 -31.43 -49.06 20.40
N GLY A 387 -30.58 -48.11 20.00
CA GLY A 387 -29.63 -48.28 18.90
C GLY A 387 -28.70 -47.10 18.71
N VAL A 388 -27.67 -47.31 17.88
CA VAL A 388 -26.62 -46.32 17.61
C VAL A 388 -26.41 -46.20 16.10
N ILE A 389 -26.23 -45.00 15.55
CA ILE A 389 -25.74 -44.80 14.17
C ILE A 389 -24.29 -44.29 14.26
N VAL A 390 -23.32 -45.07 13.80
CA VAL A 390 -21.89 -44.76 13.96
C VAL A 390 -21.35 -44.08 12.71
N ARG A 391 -20.65 -42.95 12.85
CA ARG A 391 -19.97 -42.30 11.72
C ARG A 391 -18.82 -43.17 11.23
N LEU A 392 -18.79 -43.42 9.92
CA LEU A 392 -17.68 -44.07 9.22
C LEU A 392 -16.50 -43.13 9.02
N GLY A 393 -16.79 -41.88 8.69
CA GLY A 393 -15.83 -40.84 8.33
C GLY A 393 -16.54 -39.80 7.46
N TYR A 394 -15.77 -39.11 6.64
CA TYR A 394 -16.27 -38.20 5.61
C TYR A 394 -15.53 -38.42 4.28
N TYR A 395 -16.20 -38.13 3.17
CA TYR A 395 -15.64 -38.31 1.82
C TYR A 395 -15.11 -39.75 1.56
N ALA A 396 -14.39 -39.93 0.46
CA ALA A 396 -13.98 -41.24 -0.06
C ALA A 396 -12.77 -41.89 0.64
N TYR A 397 -12.12 -41.22 1.59
CA TYR A 397 -10.86 -41.71 2.16
C TYR A 397 -10.70 -41.48 3.66
N ASP A 398 -11.52 -40.63 4.28
CA ASP A 398 -11.39 -40.35 5.71
C ASP A 398 -12.09 -41.43 6.54
N GLU A 399 -11.51 -41.74 7.69
CA GLU A 399 -12.06 -42.70 8.63
C GLU A 399 -12.16 -42.02 10.00
N ASP A 400 -13.36 -42.06 10.58
CA ASP A 400 -13.59 -41.50 11.91
C ASP A 400 -12.68 -42.16 12.94
N LYS A 401 -11.97 -41.34 13.72
CA LYS A 401 -10.93 -41.79 14.68
C LYS A 401 -11.47 -42.72 15.77
N GLN A 402 -12.77 -42.73 16.01
CA GLN A 402 -13.40 -43.62 16.99
C GLN A 402 -14.12 -44.82 16.33
N LEU A 403 -14.20 -44.90 14.99
CA LEU A 403 -14.93 -45.97 14.29
C LEU A 403 -14.50 -47.36 14.76
N ALA A 404 -13.20 -47.65 14.69
CA ALA A 404 -12.67 -48.97 15.02
C ALA A 404 -13.03 -49.40 16.46
N TYR A 405 -12.92 -48.48 17.42
CA TYR A 405 -13.24 -48.74 18.82
C TYR A 405 -14.74 -48.90 19.04
N ASN A 406 -15.55 -48.03 18.44
CA ASN A 406 -17.01 -48.07 18.54
C ASN A 406 -17.57 -49.38 17.97
N ILE A 407 -17.18 -49.75 16.76
CA ILE A 407 -17.64 -51.00 16.13
C ILE A 407 -17.23 -52.22 16.97
N LYS A 408 -15.98 -52.26 17.45
CA LYS A 408 -15.49 -53.36 18.29
C LYS A 408 -16.37 -53.54 19.53
N GLU A 409 -16.66 -52.46 20.25
CA GLU A 409 -17.44 -52.53 21.49
C GLU A 409 -18.93 -52.83 21.25
N LEU A 410 -19.53 -52.24 20.21
CA LEU A 410 -20.93 -52.51 19.86
C LEU A 410 -21.12 -53.97 19.44
N ASN A 411 -20.20 -54.52 18.63
CA ASN A 411 -20.18 -55.94 18.27
C ASN A 411 -20.01 -56.84 19.50
N ARG A 412 -19.05 -56.52 20.38
CA ARG A 412 -18.78 -57.29 21.62
C ARG A 412 -20.00 -57.34 22.55
N LEU A 413 -20.78 -56.26 22.60
CA LEU A 413 -21.93 -56.10 23.49
C LEU A 413 -23.26 -56.49 22.86
N GLY A 414 -23.30 -56.76 21.55
CA GLY A 414 -24.54 -57.05 20.82
C GLY A 414 -25.51 -55.86 20.80
N ILE A 415 -25.00 -54.62 20.82
CA ILE A 415 -25.83 -53.41 20.76
C ILE A 415 -26.26 -53.20 19.30
N PRO A 416 -27.56 -53.02 19.00
CA PRO A 416 -28.01 -52.72 17.64
C PRO A 416 -27.42 -51.42 17.11
N TYR A 417 -26.84 -51.42 15.91
CA TYR A 417 -26.31 -50.20 15.31
C TYR A 417 -26.52 -50.13 13.79
N GLY A 418 -26.46 -48.91 13.26
CA GLY A 418 -26.31 -48.57 11.85
C GLY A 418 -25.04 -47.76 11.66
N VAL A 419 -24.80 -47.28 10.45
CA VAL A 419 -23.61 -46.47 10.15
C VAL A 419 -23.98 -45.32 9.22
N TYR A 420 -23.20 -44.25 9.23
CA TYR A 420 -23.36 -43.14 8.27
C TYR A 420 -22.03 -42.64 7.71
N LEU A 421 -22.05 -42.11 6.49
CA LEU A 421 -20.93 -41.41 5.87
C LEU A 421 -21.37 -40.01 5.47
N TYR A 422 -20.64 -38.98 5.95
CA TYR A 422 -20.85 -37.59 5.56
C TYR A 422 -20.23 -37.33 4.18
N THR A 423 -21.05 -36.89 3.22
CA THR A 423 -20.60 -36.73 1.84
C THR A 423 -19.93 -35.37 1.58
N TYR A 424 -18.93 -35.38 0.71
CA TYR A 424 -18.43 -34.17 0.03
C TYR A 424 -18.51 -34.36 -1.50
N ALA A 425 -19.37 -35.25 -1.98
CA ALA A 425 -19.50 -35.56 -3.39
C ALA A 425 -20.06 -34.38 -4.18
N GLU A 426 -19.36 -33.97 -5.24
CA GLU A 426 -19.84 -32.94 -6.16
C GLU A 426 -20.44 -33.54 -7.45
N ASN A 427 -20.26 -34.85 -7.65
CA ASN A 427 -20.68 -35.59 -8.84
C ASN A 427 -20.82 -37.10 -8.57
N GLU A 428 -21.31 -37.83 -9.56
CA GLU A 428 -21.55 -39.28 -9.48
C GLU A 428 -20.27 -40.10 -9.24
N SER A 429 -19.12 -39.64 -9.74
CA SER A 429 -17.85 -40.35 -9.54
C SER A 429 -17.37 -40.27 -8.08
N ASP A 430 -17.54 -39.12 -7.43
CA ASP A 430 -17.27 -38.99 -5.99
C ASP A 430 -18.22 -39.87 -5.16
N ALA A 431 -19.50 -39.89 -5.51
CA ALA A 431 -20.48 -40.74 -4.84
C ALA A 431 -20.14 -42.24 -4.98
N GLU A 432 -19.66 -42.68 -6.14
CA GLU A 432 -19.18 -44.05 -6.35
C GLU A 432 -17.95 -44.37 -5.48
N LEU A 433 -17.02 -43.42 -5.35
CA LEU A 433 -15.84 -43.57 -4.48
C LEU A 433 -16.23 -43.67 -3.00
N GLU A 434 -17.16 -42.84 -2.54
CA GLU A 434 -17.71 -42.87 -1.18
C GLU A 434 -18.44 -44.19 -0.87
N ALA A 435 -19.19 -44.73 -1.83
CA ALA A 435 -19.80 -46.06 -1.70
C ALA A 435 -18.74 -47.17 -1.59
N LYS A 436 -17.69 -47.14 -2.42
CA LYS A 436 -16.55 -48.09 -2.33
C LYS A 436 -15.83 -48.00 -0.99
N HIS A 437 -15.62 -46.79 -0.49
CA HIS A 437 -14.99 -46.57 0.81
C HIS A 437 -15.86 -47.09 1.97
N THR A 438 -17.16 -46.84 1.91
CA THR A 438 -18.13 -47.41 2.85
C THR A 438 -18.02 -48.93 2.92
N ILE A 439 -18.05 -49.62 1.76
CA ILE A 439 -17.90 -51.08 1.69
C ILE A 439 -16.57 -51.53 2.29
N LYS A 440 -15.47 -50.87 1.93
CA LYS A 440 -14.13 -51.16 2.45
C LYS A 440 -14.06 -51.07 3.98
N LEU A 441 -14.64 -50.02 4.58
CA LEU A 441 -14.66 -49.86 6.03
C LEU A 441 -15.53 -50.92 6.71
N MET A 442 -16.66 -51.27 6.10
CA MET A 442 -17.53 -52.34 6.60
C MET A 442 -16.83 -53.69 6.64
N GLU A 443 -16.10 -54.04 5.57
CA GLU A 443 -15.31 -55.26 5.51
C GLU A 443 -14.16 -55.24 6.53
N LYS A 444 -13.42 -54.12 6.59
CA LYS A 444 -12.26 -53.93 7.49
C LYS A 444 -12.62 -54.12 8.97
N TYR A 445 -13.78 -53.64 9.40
CA TYR A 445 -14.19 -53.67 10.81
C TYR A 445 -15.27 -54.70 11.13
N HIS A 446 -15.63 -55.56 10.17
CA HIS A 446 -16.68 -56.56 10.31
C HIS A 446 -18.01 -55.93 10.78
N ILE A 447 -18.40 -54.84 10.12
CA ILE A 447 -19.63 -54.09 10.40
C ILE A 447 -20.83 -54.91 9.90
N GLN A 448 -21.74 -55.26 10.80
CA GLN A 448 -22.98 -55.99 10.51
C GLN A 448 -24.16 -55.20 11.08
N PRO A 449 -24.62 -54.16 10.38
CA PRO A 449 -25.53 -53.20 10.98
C PRO A 449 -26.96 -53.78 11.06
N SER A 450 -27.61 -53.55 12.20
CA SER A 450 -29.03 -53.84 12.44
C SER A 450 -29.96 -52.68 12.02
N TYR A 451 -29.39 -51.48 11.86
CA TYR A 451 -30.03 -50.31 11.25
C TYR A 451 -29.41 -50.04 9.86
N PRO A 452 -29.97 -49.13 9.04
CA PRO A 452 -29.43 -48.83 7.72
C PRO A 452 -28.00 -48.29 7.70
N ILE A 453 -27.42 -48.32 6.50
CA ILE A 453 -26.30 -47.46 6.11
C ILE A 453 -26.93 -46.14 5.63
N TYR A 454 -26.54 -45.03 6.23
CA TYR A 454 -27.02 -43.69 5.89
C TYR A 454 -25.99 -42.94 5.06
N TYR A 455 -26.47 -42.25 4.03
CA TYR A 455 -25.71 -41.30 3.26
C TYR A 455 -26.10 -39.90 3.73
N ASP A 456 -25.19 -39.23 4.40
CA ASP A 456 -25.46 -37.99 5.15
C ASP A 456 -25.14 -36.78 4.26
N VAL A 457 -26.21 -36.11 3.81
CA VAL A 457 -26.22 -35.05 2.79
C VAL A 457 -26.71 -33.75 3.44
N GLU A 458 -25.79 -32.79 3.59
CA GLU A 458 -26.00 -31.45 4.14
C GLU A 458 -25.44 -30.39 3.20
#